data_AF-A0A2D7PBV1-F1
#
_entry.id   AF-A0A2D7PBV1-F1
#
_cell.length_a   1.000
_cell.length_b   1.000
_cell.length_c   1.000
_cell.angle_alpha   90.00
_cell.angle_beta   90.00
_cell.angle_gamma   90.00
#
_symmetry.space_group_name_H-M   'P 1'
#
loop_
_entity.id
_entity.type
_entity.pdbx_description
1 polymer ?
#
loop_
_entity_poly.entity_id
_entity_poly.type
_entity_poly.pdbx_seq_one_letter_code
_entity_poly.pdbx_strand_id
1 'polypeptide(L)' 'MIKFKKTTFCLLMFFALANCAQHSVKFGKRCTQLSANDTYEKSYVWFVDKNSKNEFETKITKENCDKIEGTL' A
#
# COMPACT_ATOMS: atom_id res chain seq x y z
N MET A 1 -22.54 -33.01 -5.67
CA MET A 1 -21.12 -33.28 -5.34
C MET A 1 -20.26 -32.17 -5.92
N ILE A 2 -19.66 -31.33 -5.09
CA ILE A 2 -18.78 -30.23 -5.54
C ILE A 2 -17.41 -30.82 -5.86
N LYS A 3 -16.97 -30.76 -7.12
CA LYS A 3 -15.61 -31.17 -7.52
C LYS A 3 -14.66 -29.99 -7.34
N PHE A 4 -13.83 -30.03 -6.30
CA PHE A 4 -12.76 -29.04 -6.12
C PHE A 4 -11.62 -29.33 -7.09
N LYS A 5 -11.42 -28.44 -8.06
CA LYS A 5 -10.22 -28.47 -8.92
C LYS A 5 -9.01 -28.02 -8.11
N LYS A 6 -7.82 -28.56 -8.42
CA LYS A 6 -6.54 -28.20 -7.79
C LYS A 6 -6.32 -26.67 -7.77
N THR A 7 -6.67 -25.99 -8.86
CA THR A 7 -6.61 -24.53 -8.96
C THR A 7 -7.51 -23.83 -7.94
N THR A 8 -8.74 -24.31 -7.74
CA THR A 8 -9.68 -23.76 -6.75
C THR A 8 -9.15 -23.92 -5.33
N PHE A 9 -8.53 -25.06 -5.03
CA PHE A 9 -7.90 -25.31 -3.73
C PHE A 9 -6.69 -24.39 -3.49
N CYS A 10 -5.84 -24.19 -4.50
CA CYS A 10 -4.72 -23.24 -4.42
C CYS A 10 -5.19 -21.79 -4.19
N LEU A 11 -6.25 -21.35 -4.87
CA LEU A 11 -6.82 -20.02 -4.68
C LEU A 11 -7.34 -19.83 -3.25
N LEU A 12 -8.07 -20.81 -2.72
CA LEU A 12 -8.59 -20.76 -1.34
C LEU A 12 -7.46 -20.66 -0.30
N MET A 13 -6.38 -21.43 -0.46
CA MET A 13 -5.20 -21.30 0.39
C MET A 13 -4.56 -19.91 0.27
N PHE A 14 -4.41 -19.39 -0.94
CA PHE A 14 -3.86 -18.05 -1.13
C PHE A 14 -4.66 -16.97 -0.40
N PHE A 15 -5.99 -17.01 -0.48
CA PHE A 15 -6.87 -16.10 0.28
C PHE A 15 -6.75 -16.26 1.80
N ALA A 16 -6.59 -17.49 2.30
CA ALA A 16 -6.37 -17.74 3.72
C ALA A 16 -5.04 -17.15 4.20
N LEU A 17 -3.94 -17.36 3.45
CA LEU A 17 -2.61 -16.86 3.80
C LEU A 17 -2.49 -15.32 3.67
N ALA A 18 -3.22 -14.69 2.76
CA ALA A 18 -3.18 -13.24 2.56
C ALA A 18 -3.55 -12.44 3.83
N ASN A 19 -4.41 -13.00 4.70
CA ASN A 19 -4.82 -12.35 5.95
C ASN A 19 -3.73 -12.38 7.04
N CYS A 20 -2.79 -13.34 6.97
CA CYS A 20 -1.65 -13.44 7.88
C CYS A 20 -0.48 -12.50 7.51
N ALA A 21 -0.53 -11.81 6.37
CA ALA A 21 0.52 -10.87 6.00
C ALA A 21 0.63 -9.75 7.06
N GLN A 22 1.80 -9.56 7.66
CA GLN A 22 2.05 -8.49 8.64
C GLN A 22 2.01 -7.09 8.00
N HIS A 23 2.20 -7.03 6.69
CA HIS A 23 2.21 -5.80 5.90
C HIS A 23 0.91 -5.69 5.09
N SER A 24 0.37 -4.48 4.97
CA SER A 24 -0.68 -4.13 4.03
C SER A 24 -0.06 -3.44 2.82
N VAL A 25 -0.59 -3.72 1.63
CA VAL A 25 -0.16 -3.03 0.41
C VAL A 25 -1.14 -1.92 0.09
N LYS A 26 -0.63 -0.71 -0.12
CA LYS A 26 -1.41 0.46 -0.54
C LYS A 26 -1.06 0.78 -1.98
N PHE A 27 -2.10 0.96 -2.79
CA PHE A 27 -1.99 1.31 -4.20
C PHE A 27 -2.39 2.75 -4.44
N GLY A 28 -1.77 3.36 -5.45
CA GLY A 28 -2.02 4.73 -5.88
C GLY A 28 -0.83 5.66 -5.62
N LYS A 29 -0.73 6.72 -6.41
CA LYS A 29 0.32 7.75 -6.30
C LYS A 29 0.26 8.38 -4.90
N ARG A 30 1.32 8.23 -4.12
CA ARG A 30 1.50 8.90 -2.82
C ARG A 30 2.94 9.38 -2.66
N CYS A 31 3.12 10.47 -1.92
CA CYS A 31 4.41 11.11 -1.72
C CYS A 31 4.66 11.41 -0.24
N THR A 32 5.92 11.35 0.17
CA THR A 32 6.31 11.90 1.47
C THR A 32 6.15 13.42 1.48
N GLN A 33 6.19 14.02 2.66
CA GLN A 33 6.38 15.46 2.77
C GLN A 33 7.74 15.86 2.17
N LEU A 34 7.83 17.12 1.74
CA LEU A 34 9.09 17.70 1.25
C LEU A 34 10.09 17.75 2.40
N SER A 35 11.30 17.22 2.17
CA SER A 35 12.39 17.30 3.13
C SER A 35 13.04 18.68 3.14
N ALA A 36 13.88 18.97 4.13
CA ALA A 36 14.63 20.22 4.21
C ALA A 36 15.61 20.44 3.04
N ASN A 37 15.92 19.39 2.28
CA ASN A 37 16.79 19.44 1.10
C ASN A 37 16.00 19.47 -0.22
N ASP A 38 14.73 19.87 -0.18
CA ASP A 38 13.81 19.91 -1.34
C ASP A 38 13.61 18.57 -2.06
N THR A 39 13.85 17.46 -1.36
CA THR A 39 13.62 16.10 -1.89
C THR A 39 12.40 15.46 -1.27
N TYR A 40 11.78 14.53 -2.01
CA TYR A 40 10.66 13.73 -1.54
C TYR A 40 10.67 12.36 -2.20
N GLU A 41 10.05 11.37 -1.56
CA GLU A 41 9.85 10.05 -2.15
C GLU A 41 8.45 9.95 -2.75
N LYS A 42 8.36 9.24 -3.89
CA LYS A 42 7.11 9.01 -4.62
C LYS A 42 7.04 7.55 -5.04
N SER A 43 5.90 6.92 -4.78
CA SER A 43 5.61 5.57 -5.25
C SER A 43 4.12 5.36 -5.51
N TYR A 44 3.81 4.38 -6.35
CA TYR A 44 2.46 3.90 -6.62
C TYR A 44 2.09 2.66 -5.80
N VAL A 45 3.09 1.99 -5.21
CA VAL A 45 2.93 0.79 -4.40
C VAL A 45 3.71 0.98 -3.11
N TRP A 46 3.01 0.88 -1.99
CA TRP A 46 3.59 1.02 -0.65
C TRP A 46 3.31 -0.22 0.17
N PHE A 47 4.37 -0.79 0.75
CA PHE A 47 4.26 -1.84 1.76
C PHE A 47 4.25 -1.18 3.13
N VAL A 48 3.17 -1.35 3.87
CA VAL A 48 2.90 -0.64 5.12
C VAL A 48 2.73 -1.67 6.22
N ASP A 49 3.62 -1.66 7.21
CA ASP A 49 3.44 -2.49 8.40
C ASP A 49 2.13 -2.12 9.09
N LYS A 50 1.33 -3.13 9.46
CA LYS A 50 0.00 -2.93 10.06
C LYS A 50 0.04 -2.05 11.32
N ASN A 51 1.13 -2.05 12.07
CA ASN A 51 1.30 -1.23 13.28
C ASN A 51 1.61 0.23 12.96
N SER A 52 2.17 0.52 11.78
CA SER A 52 2.54 1.86 11.32
C SER A 52 1.46 2.56 10.48
N LYS A 53 0.29 1.93 10.31
CA LYS A 53 -0.76 2.38 9.38
C LYS A 53 -1.16 3.85 9.56
N ASN A 54 -1.32 4.32 10.80
CA ASN A 54 -1.74 5.69 11.07
C ASN A 54 -0.65 6.71 10.74
N GLU A 55 0.60 6.36 11.03
CA GLU A 55 1.75 7.21 10.70
C GLU A 55 1.93 7.30 9.19
N PHE A 56 1.77 6.17 8.48
CA PHE A 56 1.80 6.11 7.03
C PHE A 56 0.78 7.07 6.40
N GLU A 57 -0.50 6.97 6.79
CA GLU A 57 -1.56 7.80 6.19
C GLU A 57 -1.45 9.29 6.56
N THR A 58 -0.61 9.64 7.55
CA THR A 58 -0.34 11.05 7.90
C THR A 58 0.88 11.59 7.14
N LYS A 59 1.93 10.79 6.97
CA LYS A 59 3.22 11.23 6.39
C LYS A 59 3.31 11.05 4.88
N ILE A 60 2.59 10.08 4.32
CA ILE A 60 2.68 9.66 2.92
C ILE A 60 1.28 9.71 2.31
N THR A 61 0.96 10.84 1.67
CA THR A 61 -0.38 11.10 1.15
C THR A 61 -0.37 11.47 -0.32
N LYS A 62 -1.56 11.46 -0.94
CA LYS A 62 -1.74 11.99 -2.29
C LYS A 62 -1.61 13.51 -2.29
N GLU A 63 -2.15 14.20 -1.28
CA GLU A 63 -2.08 15.67 -1.21
C GLU A 63 -0.64 16.17 -1.19
N ASN A 64 0.30 15.45 -0.56
CA ASN A 64 1.72 15.82 -0.62
C ASN A 64 2.22 15.88 -2.07
N CYS A 65 1.89 14.89 -2.89
CA CYS A 65 2.24 14.92 -4.31
C CYS A 65 1.60 16.12 -4.99
N ASP A 66 0.30 16.34 -4.76
CA ASP A 66 -0.44 17.34 -5.50
C ASP A 66 0.04 18.77 -5.14
N LYS A 67 0.48 19.00 -3.88
CA LYS A 67 1.12 20.24 -3.45
C LYS A 67 2.49 20.46 -4.10
N ILE A 68 3.33 19.42 -4.14
CA ILE A 68 4.69 19.50 -4.68
C ILE A 68 4.66 19.66 -6.21
N GLU A 69 3.75 18.96 -6.89
CA GLU A 69 3.61 18.95 -8.34
C GLU A 69 2.74 20.12 -8.87
N GLY A 70 2.15 20.92 -7.99
CA GLY A 70 1.33 22.08 -8.37
C GLY A 70 0.00 21.71 -9.03
N THR A 71 -0.59 20.57 -8.68
CA THR A 71 -1.89 20.11 -9.18
C THR A 71 -3.04 20.35 -8.19
N LEU A 72 -2.77 21.06 -7.11
CA LEU A 72 -3.71 21.44 -6.05
C LEU A 72 -4.14 22.90 -6.19
#